data_AF-A0A3D1S7E0-F1
#
_entry.id   AF-A0A3D1S7E0-F1
#
_cell.length_a   1.000
_cell.length_b   1.000
_cell.length_c   1.000
_cell.angle_alpha   90.00
_cell.angle_beta   90.00
_cell.angle_gamma   90.00
#
_symmetry.space_group_name_H-M   'P 1'
#
loop_
_entity.id
_entity.type
_entity.pdbx_description
1 polymer ?
#
loop_
_entity_poly.entity_id
_entity_poly.type
_entity_poly.pdbx_seq_one_letter_code
_entity_poly.pdbx_strand_id
1 'polypeptide(L)'
;DVVVQGGKEIVLTGVNIGDFGHTTGETFFDLIKALDEVEGIERFRISSIEPNLLTDEIIDFVAGSKRFAPHFHTPLQAGSDAVLKLM
;
A
#
# COMPACT_ATOMS: atom_id res chain seq x y z
N ASP A 1 10.53 -12.13 12.67
CA ASP A 1 10.13 -11.78 14.05
C ASP A 1 8.63 -11.69 14.28
N VAL A 2 7.91 -10.84 13.54
CA VAL A 2 6.45 -10.66 13.71
C VAL A 2 5.68 -11.99 13.67
N VAL A 3 5.97 -12.86 12.69
CA VAL A 3 5.38 -14.21 12.56
C VAL A 3 5.65 -15.06 13.80
N VAL A 4 6.89 -15.09 14.28
CA VAL A 4 7.32 -15.89 15.44
C VAL A 4 6.61 -15.42 16.72
N GLN A 5 6.31 -14.12 16.82
CA GLN A 5 5.57 -13.53 17.94
C GLN A 5 4.04 -13.69 17.83
N GLY A 6 3.54 -14.37 16.78
CA GLY A 6 2.12 -14.61 16.58
C GLY A 6 1.36 -13.42 15.97
N GLY A 7 2.07 -12.46 15.38
CA GLY A 7 1.44 -11.36 14.63
C GLY A 7 0.74 -11.87 13.38
N LYS A 8 -0.53 -11.49 13.21
CA LYS A 8 -1.40 -11.98 12.11
C LYS A 8 -1.62 -10.95 11.00
N GLU A 9 -1.59 -9.67 11.35
CA GLU A 9 -1.79 -8.56 10.40
C GLU A 9 -0.60 -7.60 10.48
N ILE A 10 -0.12 -7.16 9.32
CA ILE A 10 0.88 -6.12 9.18
C ILE A 10 0.24 -4.93 8.46
N VAL A 11 0.32 -3.75 9.08
CA VAL A 11 -0.10 -2.49 8.46
C VAL A 11 1.14 -1.77 7.94
N LEU A 12 1.18 -1.52 6.63
CA LEU A 12 2.22 -0.72 6.01
C LEU A 12 1.92 0.75 6.29
N THR A 13 2.86 1.46 6.92
CA THR A 13 2.71 2.86 7.36
C THR A 13 3.90 3.70 6.92
N GLY A 14 3.68 4.99 6.67
CA GLY A 14 4.71 5.96 6.30
C GLY A 14 4.10 7.34 6.04
N VAL A 15 4.94 8.32 5.75
CA VAL A 15 4.48 9.67 5.34
C VAL A 15 3.87 9.60 3.94
N ASN A 16 4.60 9.00 2.99
CA ASN A 16 4.09 8.61 1.69
C ASN A 16 4.66 7.23 1.32
N ILE A 17 3.83 6.20 1.38
CA ILE A 17 4.28 4.81 1.17
C ILE A 17 4.54 4.53 -0.31
N GLY A 18 3.86 5.26 -1.21
CA GLY A 18 4.06 5.10 -2.66
C GLY A 18 5.47 5.48 -3.12
N ASP A 19 6.19 6.29 -2.34
CA ASP A 19 7.59 6.68 -2.61
C ASP A 19 8.62 5.62 -2.17
N PHE A 20 8.16 4.45 -1.69
CA PHE A 20 9.05 3.36 -1.32
C PHE A 20 10.02 3.03 -2.46
N GLY A 21 11.29 2.89 -2.10
CA GLY A 21 12.35 2.48 -3.03
C GLY A 21 12.97 3.62 -3.83
N HIS A 22 12.56 4.87 -3.64
CA HIS A 22 13.15 6.03 -4.33
C HIS A 22 14.69 6.12 -4.21
N THR A 23 15.27 5.69 -3.08
CA THR A 23 16.74 5.70 -2.86
C THR A 23 17.45 4.40 -3.22
N THR A 24 16.71 3.31 -3.43
CA THR A 24 17.25 1.96 -3.57
C THR A 24 16.94 1.33 -4.94
N GLY A 25 16.01 1.91 -5.69
CA GLY A 25 15.68 1.55 -7.08
C GLY A 25 14.50 0.58 -7.20
N GLU A 26 13.99 0.02 -6.10
CA GLU A 26 12.75 -0.75 -6.08
C GLU A 26 11.53 0.16 -6.16
N THR A 27 10.38 -0.45 -6.44
CA THR A 27 9.08 0.25 -6.40
C THR A 27 8.24 -0.23 -5.22
N PHE A 28 7.23 0.56 -4.84
CA PHE A 28 6.20 0.10 -3.92
C PHE A 28 5.50 -1.17 -4.41
N PHE A 29 5.35 -1.33 -5.74
CA PHE A 29 4.75 -2.54 -6.31
C PHE A 29 5.61 -3.78 -6.06
N ASP A 30 6.94 -3.65 -6.14
CA ASP A 30 7.87 -4.75 -5.83
C ASP A 30 7.80 -5.14 -4.36
N LEU A 31 7.64 -4.17 -3.45
CA LEU A 31 7.42 -4.42 -2.04
C LEU A 31 6.16 -5.24 -1.79
N ILE A 32 5.01 -4.84 -2.34
CA ILE A 32 3.75 -5.56 -2.06
C ILE A 32 3.75 -6.95 -2.69
N LYS A 33 4.38 -7.15 -3.86
CA LYS A 33 4.61 -8.48 -4.44
C LYS A 33 5.46 -9.35 -3.52
N ALA A 34 6.57 -8.82 -3.01
CA ALA A 34 7.44 -9.57 -2.09
C ALA A 34 6.73 -9.92 -0.77
N LEU A 35 5.90 -9.02 -0.24
CA LEU A 35 5.14 -9.26 0.98
C LEU A 35 4.04 -10.31 0.80
N ASP A 36 3.40 -10.38 -0.37
CA ASP A 36 2.36 -11.38 -0.65
C ASP A 36 2.92 -12.81 -0.61
N GLU A 37 4.23 -13.00 -0.81
CA GLU A 37 4.90 -14.30 -0.69
C GLU A 37 5.26 -14.68 0.76
N VAL A 38 5.24 -13.73 1.72
CA VAL A 38 5.67 -13.97 3.11
C VAL A 38 4.69 -14.89 3.86
N GLU A 39 5.11 -16.13 4.09
CA GLU A 39 4.33 -17.11 4.86
C GLU A 39 4.18 -16.73 6.34
N GLY A 40 3.09 -17.19 6.95
CA GLY A 40 2.81 -16.98 8.37
C GLY A 40 2.16 -15.64 8.73
N ILE A 41 1.94 -14.77 7.75
CA ILE A 41 1.11 -13.56 7.90
C ILE A 41 -0.24 -13.80 7.22
N GLU A 42 -1.33 -13.59 7.96
CA GLU A 42 -2.68 -13.77 7.45
C GLU A 42 -3.14 -12.56 6.62
N ARG A 43 -2.66 -11.35 6.95
CA ARG A 43 -3.12 -10.13 6.32
C ARG A 43 -2.09 -9.01 6.22
N PHE A 44 -2.13 -8.28 5.11
CA PHE A 44 -1.48 -6.99 4.93
C PHE A 44 -2.51 -5.89 4.68
N ARG A 45 -2.25 -4.70 5.22
CA ARG A 45 -3.05 -3.49 4.96
C ARG A 45 -2.15 -2.35 4.51
N ILE A 46 -2.54 -1.72 3.42
CA ILE A 46 -1.92 -0.48 2.96
C ILE A 46 -2.63 0.67 3.67
N SER A 47 -1.89 1.46 4.44
CA SER A 47 -2.42 2.70 5.02
C SER A 47 -2.27 3.86 4.03
N SER A 48 -1.97 5.08 4.48
CA SER A 48 -2.05 6.31 3.66
C SER A 48 -1.20 6.18 2.39
N ILE A 49 -1.88 6.20 1.23
CA ILE A 49 -1.25 6.21 -0.10
C ILE A 49 -1.93 7.26 -0.97
N GLU A 50 -1.11 8.09 -1.61
CA GLU A 50 -1.61 9.15 -2.49
C GLU A 50 -2.29 8.56 -3.74
N PRO A 51 -3.42 9.13 -4.20
CA PRO A 51 -4.16 8.60 -5.33
C PRO A 51 -3.33 8.46 -6.61
N ASN A 52 -2.39 9.38 -6.85
CA ASN A 52 -1.54 9.40 -8.05
C ASN A 52 -0.44 8.32 -8.04
N LEU A 53 -0.23 7.64 -6.91
CA LEU A 53 0.76 6.57 -6.76
C LEU A 53 0.11 5.17 -6.79
N LEU A 54 -1.22 5.11 -6.86
CA LEU A 54 -1.97 3.87 -7.08
C LEU A 54 -2.15 3.64 -8.58
N THR A 55 -1.27 2.82 -9.17
CA THR A 55 -1.42 2.37 -10.54
C THR A 55 -2.48 1.27 -10.66
N ASP A 56 -3.04 1.09 -11.85
CA ASP A 56 -3.99 0.00 -12.13
C ASP A 56 -3.39 -1.37 -11.79
N GLU A 57 -2.09 -1.58 -12.01
CA GLU A 57 -1.39 -2.82 -11.66
C GLU A 57 -1.40 -3.09 -10.14
N ILE A 58 -1.23 -2.06 -9.32
CA ILE A 58 -1.30 -2.18 -7.85
C ILE A 58 -2.74 -2.50 -7.43
N ILE A 59 -3.72 -1.84 -8.04
CA ILE A 59 -5.14 -2.03 -7.75
C ILE A 59 -5.54 -3.47 -8.07
N ASP A 60 -5.22 -3.95 -9.27
CA ASP A 60 -5.51 -5.31 -9.72
C ASP A 60 -4.81 -6.36 -8.85
N PHE A 61 -3.55 -6.12 -8.50
CA PHE A 61 -2.79 -7.00 -7.62
C PHE A 61 -3.42 -7.12 -6.23
N VAL A 62 -3.75 -5.98 -5.60
CA VAL A 62 -4.37 -5.96 -4.26
C VAL A 62 -5.77 -6.57 -4.30
N ALA A 63 -6.54 -6.34 -5.36
CA ALA A 63 -7.87 -6.94 -5.54
C ALA A 63 -7.80 -8.46 -5.72
N GLY A 64 -6.75 -8.98 -6.36
CA GLY A 64 -6.53 -10.41 -6.57
C GLY A 64 -5.81 -11.14 -5.42
N SER A 65 -5.12 -10.41 -4.55
CA SER A 65 -4.37 -10.98 -3.44
C SER A 65 -5.28 -11.61 -2.39
N LYS A 66 -4.84 -12.75 -1.85
CA LYS A 66 -5.52 -13.41 -0.72
C LYS A 66 -5.04 -12.89 0.64
N ARG A 67 -3.95 -12.13 0.67
CA ARG A 67 -3.30 -11.65 1.91
C ARG A 67 -3.46 -10.14 2.07
N PHE A 68 -3.50 -9.35 0.99
CA PHE A 68 -3.82 -7.93 1.10
C PHE A 68 -5.32 -7.72 1.32
N ALA A 69 -5.66 -6.84 2.25
CA ALA A 69 -7.04 -6.38 2.39
C ALA A 69 -7.43 -5.58 1.13
N PRO A 70 -8.62 -5.81 0.53
CA PRO A 70 -9.12 -5.05 -0.62
C PRO A 70 -9.61 -3.66 -0.15
N HIS A 71 -8.68 -2.86 0.35
CA HIS A 71 -8.92 -1.59 1.01
C HIS A 71 -7.72 -0.67 0.81
N PHE A 72 -7.99 0.55 0.34
CA PHE A 72 -7.01 1.62 0.25
C PHE A 72 -7.41 2.78 1.14
N HIS A 73 -6.47 3.27 1.96
CA HIS A 73 -6.63 4.52 2.67
C HIS A 73 -6.07 5.66 1.82
N THR A 74 -6.94 6.28 1.03
CA THR A 74 -6.53 7.25 0.00
C THR A 74 -7.19 8.61 0.26
N PRO A 75 -6.42 9.62 0.70
CA PRO A 75 -6.95 10.96 0.93
C PRO A 75 -7.12 11.68 -0.42
N LEU A 76 -8.37 11.96 -0.81
CA LEU A 76 -8.66 12.70 -2.05
C LEU A 76 -8.39 14.20 -1.93
N GLN A 77 -8.16 14.70 -0.72
CA GLN A 77 -7.97 16.12 -0.37
C GLN A 77 -9.21 17.01 -0.59
N ALA A 78 -9.80 17.03 -1.79
CA ALA A 78 -11.04 17.74 -2.11
C ALA A 78 -11.76 17.13 -3.32
N GLY A 79 -13.08 17.34 -3.43
CA GLY A 79 -13.90 16.90 -4.57
C GLY A 79 -14.13 17.99 -5.64
N SER A 80 -13.41 19.11 -5.57
CA SER A 80 -13.56 20.24 -6.50
C SER A 80 -12.21 20.53 -7.15
N ASP A 81 -12.16 20.52 -8.48
CA ASP A 81 -10.95 20.86 -9.24
C ASP A 81 -10.38 22.23 -8.85
N ALA A 82 -11.25 23.20 -8.55
CA ALA A 82 -10.82 24.53 -8.14
C ALA A 82 -10.13 24.51 -6.77
N VAL A 83 -10.61 23.68 -5.83
CA VAL A 83 -10.01 23.52 -4.50
C VAL A 83 -8.74 22.68 -4.57
N LEU A 84 -8.74 21.59 -5.34
CA LEU A 84 -7.57 20.73 -5.55
C LEU A 84 -6.38 21.50 -6.12
N LYS A 85 -6.60 22.45 -7.04
CA LYS A 85 -5.53 23.30 -7.61
C LYS A 85 -4.92 24.29 -6.62
N LEU A 86 -5.54 24.49 -5.46
CA LEU A 86 -5.05 25.37 -4.39
C LEU A 86 -4.27 24.61 -3.30
N MET A 87 -4.22 23.28 -3.39
CA MET A 87 -3.48 22.39 -2.49
C MET A 87 -2.12 22.06 -3.11
#